data_AF-A0AAE2BM10-F1
#
_entry.id   AF-A0AAE2BM10-F1
#
_cell.length_a   1.000
_cell.length_b   1.000
_cell.length_c   1.000
_cell.angle_alpha   90.00
_cell.angle_beta   90.00
_cell.angle_gamma   90.00
#
_symmetry.space_group_name_H-M   'P 1'
#
loop_
_entity.id
_entity.type
_entity.pdbx_description
1 polymer ?
#
loop_
_entity_poly.entity_id
_entity_poly.type
_entity_poly.pdbx_seq_one_letter_code
_entity_poly.pdbx_strand_id
1 'polypeptide(L)'
;MHKQIFSVECNTSKGIHVSTDGVVFIEHVKNTVNKAVTNTYGIRVQVFKSYVKPYTKRIEQLEMSESYQLPKFQQLHGHEDPRQHIAHFVETCNNVGTDGDLLVNQFILSLKDTAFDWYIDLQENSIDS
;
A
#
# COMPACT_ATOMS: atom_id res chain seq x y z
N MET A 1 30.05 14.37 27.06
CA MET A 1 28.95 14.72 27.98
C MET A 1 28.46 16.11 27.58
N HIS A 2 27.26 16.39 27.07
CA HIS A 2 25.95 15.74 27.15
C HIS A 2 25.18 16.00 25.84
N LYS A 3 24.44 15.00 25.32
CA LYS A 3 23.38 15.24 24.33
C LYS A 3 22.10 15.56 25.10
N GLN A 4 21.50 16.71 24.81
CA GLN A 4 20.23 17.11 25.41
C GLN A 4 19.09 16.46 24.62
N ILE A 5 18.38 15.54 25.28
CA ILE A 5 17.22 14.84 24.73
C ILE A 5 16.02 15.75 24.96
N PHE A 6 15.39 16.20 23.88
CA PHE A 6 14.05 16.79 23.95
C PHE A 6 13.02 15.66 23.92
N SER A 7 12.41 15.37 25.05
CA SER A 7 11.23 14.53 25.13
C SER A 7 10.03 15.27 24.56
N VAL A 8 9.39 14.70 23.54
CA VAL A 8 8.06 15.14 23.09
C VAL A 8 7.05 14.24 23.79
N GLU A 9 6.42 14.75 24.84
CA GLU A 9 5.28 14.08 25.47
C GLU A 9 4.04 14.25 24.58
N CYS A 10 3.57 13.15 23.98
CA CYS A 10 2.32 13.12 23.25
C CYS A 10 1.17 12.88 24.23
N ASN A 11 0.61 13.96 24.77
CA ASN A 11 -0.64 13.92 25.52
C ASN A 11 -1.79 14.29 24.59
N THR A 12 -2.62 13.33 24.19
CA THR A 12 -4.08 13.48 24.10
C THR A 12 -4.73 12.10 23.92
N SER A 13 -5.32 11.61 25.01
CA SER A 13 -6.31 10.55 24.98
C SER A 13 -7.64 11.10 24.46
N LYS A 14 -8.05 10.72 23.24
CA LYS A 14 -9.47 10.65 22.86
C LYS A 14 -9.68 9.39 22.05
N GLY A 15 -10.52 8.50 22.58
CA GLY A 15 -10.78 7.18 22.05
C GLY A 15 -11.18 7.22 20.58
N ILE A 16 -10.53 6.39 19.78
CA ILE A 16 -10.92 6.10 18.41
C ILE A 16 -12.15 5.19 18.51
N HIS A 17 -13.33 5.75 18.26
CA HIS A 17 -14.53 4.97 18.05
C HIS A 17 -14.44 4.35 16.65
N VAL A 18 -14.13 3.05 16.58
CA VAL A 18 -14.04 2.30 15.32
C VAL A 18 -15.46 2.07 14.80
N SER A 19 -15.80 2.72 13.68
CA SER A 19 -17.03 2.49 12.92
C SER A 19 -16.75 1.53 11.77
N THR A 20 -17.68 0.62 11.51
CA THR A 20 -17.56 -0.63 10.74
C THR A 20 -17.55 -0.52 9.22
N ASP A 21 -17.43 0.68 8.63
CA ASP A 21 -17.43 0.85 7.17
C ASP A 21 -16.04 1.32 6.68
N GLY A 22 -15.33 0.46 5.93
CA GLY A 22 -13.96 0.70 5.47
C GLY A 22 -13.76 1.99 4.66
N VAL A 23 -14.82 2.53 4.05
CA VAL A 23 -14.82 3.82 3.35
C VAL A 23 -14.58 4.98 4.33
N VAL A 24 -15.20 4.93 5.51
CA VAL A 24 -15.07 5.95 6.57
C VAL A 24 -13.66 5.92 7.15
N PHE A 25 -13.06 4.73 7.26
CA PHE A 25 -11.68 4.58 7.75
C PHE A 25 -10.67 5.22 6.80
N ILE A 26 -10.77 4.96 5.49
CA ILE A 26 -9.85 5.52 4.49
C ILE A 26 -9.94 7.05 4.47
N GLU A 27 -11.16 7.60 4.49
CA GLU A 27 -11.35 9.05 4.49
C GLU A 27 -10.78 9.70 5.77
N HIS A 28 -11.00 9.08 6.93
CA HIS A 28 -10.43 9.55 8.18
C HIS A 28 -8.89 9.55 8.19
N VAL A 29 -8.27 8.48 7.68
CA VAL A 29 -6.81 8.39 7.54
C VAL A 29 -6.28 9.47 6.59
N LYS A 30 -6.89 9.61 5.41
CA LYS A 30 -6.54 10.67 4.44
C LYS A 30 -6.58 12.06 5.08
N ASN A 31 -7.67 12.36 5.79
CA ASN A 31 -7.85 13.66 6.44
C ASN A 31 -6.84 13.90 7.58
N THR A 32 -6.55 12.87 8.37
CA THR A 32 -5.58 12.93 9.46
C THR A 32 -4.16 13.20 8.93
N VAL A 33 -3.74 12.48 7.88
CA VAL A 33 -2.43 12.68 7.25
C VAL A 33 -2.34 14.07 6.60
N ASN A 34 -3.36 14.48 5.84
CA ASN A 34 -3.43 15.82 5.23
C ASN A 34 -3.21 16.93 6.26
N LYS A 35 -3.92 16.84 7.39
CA LYS A 35 -3.83 17.81 8.47
C LYS A 35 -2.44 17.82 9.10
N ALA A 36 -1.86 16.65 9.36
CA ALA A 36 -0.52 16.54 9.93
C ALA A 36 0.55 17.15 9.00
N VAL A 37 0.52 16.81 7.71
CA VAL A 37 1.49 17.34 6.73
C VAL A 37 1.35 18.85 6.58
N THR A 38 0.10 19.35 6.48
CA THR A 38 -0.17 20.80 6.39
C THR A 38 0.35 21.53 7.62
N ASN A 39 0.13 21.00 8.82
CA ASN A 39 0.56 21.63 10.06
C ASN A 39 2.09 21.63 10.22
N THR A 40 2.77 20.55 9.82
CA THR A 40 4.21 20.39 10.03
C THR A 40 5.04 21.15 8.99
N TYR A 41 4.60 21.17 7.72
CA TYR A 41 5.40 21.70 6.62
C TYR A 41 4.78 22.93 5.95
N GLY A 42 3.56 23.34 6.33
CA GLY A 42 2.84 24.44 5.68
C GLY A 42 2.37 24.12 4.25
N ILE A 43 2.61 22.90 3.77
CA ILE A 43 2.25 22.45 2.44
C ILE A 43 0.78 22.10 2.44
N ARG A 44 -0.04 22.88 1.70
CA ARG A 44 -1.36 22.39 1.27
C ARG A 44 -1.12 21.26 0.28
N VAL A 45 -1.23 20.01 0.76
CA VAL A 45 -1.26 18.83 -0.09
C VAL A 45 -2.53 18.93 -0.93
N GLN A 46 -2.40 19.50 -2.13
CA GLN A 46 -3.50 19.80 -3.04
C GLN A 46 -4.04 18.51 -3.66
N VAL A 47 -4.75 17.71 -2.87
CA VAL A 47 -5.41 16.46 -3.29
C VAL A 47 -4.39 15.31 -3.36
N PHE A 48 -4.37 14.46 -2.33
CA PHE A 48 -3.98 13.07 -2.56
C PHE A 48 -4.84 12.57 -3.72
N LYS A 49 -4.22 12.28 -4.88
CA LYS A 49 -4.90 11.52 -5.94
C LYS A 49 -5.54 10.33 -5.26
N SER A 50 -6.84 10.15 -5.46
CA SER A 50 -7.49 8.97 -4.94
C SER A 50 -6.88 7.77 -5.66
N TYR A 51 -6.20 6.91 -4.90
CA TYR A 51 -5.72 5.65 -5.42
C TYR A 51 -6.92 4.87 -5.97
N VAL A 52 -6.82 4.52 -7.25
CA VAL A 52 -7.73 3.63 -7.94
C VAL A 52 -7.00 2.31 -8.17
N LYS A 53 -7.69 1.20 -7.99
CA LYS A 53 -7.10 -0.11 -8.27
C LYS A 53 -6.89 -0.23 -9.78
N PRO A 54 -5.67 -0.58 -10.24
CA PRO A 54 -5.41 -0.64 -11.68
C PRO A 54 -5.94 -1.92 -12.34
N TYR A 55 -6.42 -2.89 -11.56
CA TYR A 55 -6.95 -4.15 -12.05
C TYR A 55 -8.47 -4.17 -12.19
N THR A 56 -8.99 -5.07 -13.03
CA THR A 56 -10.43 -5.21 -13.30
C THR A 56 -11.22 -5.67 -12.06
N LYS A 57 -12.53 -5.38 -12.04
CA LYS A 57 -13.45 -5.87 -10.99
C LYS A 57 -13.44 -7.39 -10.83
N ARG A 58 -13.19 -8.14 -11.92
CA ARG A 58 -13.03 -9.60 -11.89
C ARG A 58 -11.91 -9.98 -10.90
N ILE A 59 -10.75 -9.34 -11.00
CA ILE A 59 -9.58 -9.58 -10.14
C ILE A 59 -9.83 -9.09 -8.70
N GLU A 60 -10.54 -7.97 -8.55
CA GLU A 60 -10.88 -7.43 -7.22
C GLU A 60 -11.78 -8.38 -6.41
N GLN A 61 -12.67 -9.10 -7.09
CA GLN A 61 -13.63 -10.03 -6.47
C GLN A 61 -13.04 -11.40 -6.15
N LEU A 62 -11.78 -11.65 -6.49
CA LEU A 62 -11.12 -12.92 -6.18
C LEU A 62 -10.77 -12.96 -4.69
N GLU A 63 -11.31 -13.95 -4.00
CA GLU A 63 -11.02 -14.20 -2.59
C GLU A 63 -9.80 -15.13 -2.46
N MET A 64 -8.85 -14.71 -1.63
CA MET A 64 -7.80 -15.60 -1.11
C MET A 64 -8.43 -16.58 -0.11
N SER A 65 -7.91 -17.80 -0.05
CA SER A 65 -8.37 -18.77 0.95
C SER A 65 -8.06 -18.29 2.38
N GLU A 66 -8.89 -18.66 3.34
CA GLU A 66 -8.70 -18.28 4.76
C GLU A 66 -7.36 -18.76 5.35
N SER A 67 -6.77 -19.81 4.76
CA SER A 67 -5.47 -20.36 5.16
C SER A 67 -4.29 -19.70 4.45
N TYR A 68 -4.51 -18.69 3.60
CA TYR A 68 -3.45 -18.05 2.84
C TYR A 68 -2.49 -17.29 3.76
N GLN A 69 -1.21 -17.66 3.70
CA GLN A 69 -0.15 -16.93 4.38
C GLN A 69 0.49 -15.95 3.41
N LEU A 70 0.48 -14.68 3.78
CA LEU A 70 1.09 -13.63 2.99
C LEU A 70 2.60 -13.87 2.83
N PRO A 71 3.11 -14.03 1.59
CA PRO A 71 4.53 -14.21 1.38
C PRO A 71 5.33 -12.96 1.74
N LYS A 72 6.58 -13.16 2.16
CA LYS A 72 7.53 -12.06 2.33
C LYS A 72 8.23 -11.81 1.00
N PHE A 73 7.96 -10.66 0.40
CA PHE A 73 8.57 -10.28 -0.87
C PHE A 73 9.87 -9.49 -0.64
N GLN A 74 10.88 -9.76 -1.48
CA GLN A 74 11.90 -8.75 -1.76
C GLN A 74 11.23 -7.60 -2.53
N GLN A 75 11.46 -6.36 -2.06
CA GLN A 75 10.83 -5.20 -2.67
C GLN A 75 11.69 -4.64 -3.83
N LEU A 76 11.06 -4.37 -4.96
CA LEU A 76 11.65 -3.70 -6.12
C LEU A 76 11.59 -2.19 -5.94
N HIS A 77 12.76 -1.54 -5.95
CA HIS A 77 12.89 -0.08 -5.79
C HIS A 77 12.74 0.71 -7.11
N GLY A 78 12.82 0.01 -8.26
CA GLY A 78 12.71 0.59 -9.60
C GLY A 78 14.04 0.68 -10.39
N HIS A 79 15.17 0.33 -9.78
CA HIS A 79 16.49 0.29 -10.45
C HIS A 79 17.01 -1.13 -10.70
N GLU A 80 16.37 -2.16 -10.14
CA GLU A 80 16.75 -3.57 -10.30
C GLU A 80 16.18 -4.15 -11.61
N ASP A 81 16.69 -5.29 -12.09
CA ASP A 81 16.18 -5.93 -13.33
C ASP A 81 14.74 -6.42 -13.11
N PRO A 82 13.75 -5.88 -13.83
CA PRO A 82 12.35 -6.29 -13.68
C PRO A 82 12.12 -7.78 -13.96
N ARG A 83 12.93 -8.41 -14.83
CA ARG A 83 12.79 -9.83 -15.17
C ARG A 83 13.16 -10.73 -14.00
N GLN A 84 14.22 -10.37 -13.27
CA GLN A 84 14.64 -11.12 -12.08
C GLN A 84 13.59 -10.96 -10.97
N HIS A 85 13.05 -9.76 -10.81
CA HIS A 85 11.96 -9.50 -9.86
C HIS A 85 10.72 -10.36 -10.16
N ILE A 86 10.27 -10.39 -11.42
CA ILE A 86 9.11 -11.19 -11.83
C ILE A 86 9.36 -12.68 -11.55
N ALA A 87 10.55 -13.19 -11.90
CA ALA A 87 10.89 -14.60 -11.65
C ALA A 87 10.83 -14.93 -10.14
N HIS A 88 11.42 -14.08 -9.30
CA HIS A 88 11.43 -14.29 -7.85
C HIS A 88 10.02 -14.14 -7.23
N PHE A 89 9.24 -13.18 -7.72
CA PHE A 89 7.85 -12.97 -7.29
C PHE A 89 6.99 -14.21 -7.59
N VAL A 90 7.06 -14.74 -8.81
CA VAL A 90 6.32 -15.95 -9.21
C VAL A 90 6.75 -17.17 -8.40
N GLU A 91 8.06 -17.36 -8.19
CA GLU A 91 8.58 -18.45 -7.35
C GLU A 91 8.07 -18.36 -5.90
N THR A 92 8.07 -17.16 -5.34
CA THR A 92 7.57 -16.89 -3.97
C THR A 92 6.07 -17.19 -3.84
N CYS A 93 5.28 -16.93 -4.88
CA CYS A 93 3.84 -17.18 -4.87
C CYS A 93 3.46 -18.64 -5.20
N ASN A 94 4.26 -19.33 -6.02
CA ASN A 94 4.00 -20.71 -6.42
C ASN A 94 3.99 -21.69 -5.25
N ASN A 95 4.73 -21.40 -4.17
CA ASN A 95 4.65 -22.18 -2.93
C ASN A 95 3.27 -22.14 -2.25
N VAL A 96 2.38 -21.24 -2.67
CA VAL A 96 1.04 -21.03 -2.09
C VAL A 96 -0.09 -21.43 -3.04
N GLY A 97 0.23 -21.98 -4.23
CA GLY A 97 -0.77 -22.54 -5.16
C GLY A 97 -1.82 -21.54 -5.65
N THR A 98 -1.43 -20.28 -5.87
CA THR A 98 -2.35 -19.19 -6.22
C THR A 98 -2.47 -18.99 -7.74
N ASP A 99 -3.70 -18.74 -8.21
CA ASP A 99 -4.01 -18.44 -9.61
C ASP A 99 -3.36 -17.11 -10.05
N GLY A 100 -3.02 -16.98 -11.34
CA GLY A 100 -2.34 -15.80 -11.90
C GLY A 100 -3.08 -14.50 -11.61
N ASP A 101 -4.42 -14.52 -11.67
CA ASP A 101 -5.26 -13.38 -11.37
C ASP A 101 -5.16 -12.95 -9.88
N LEU A 102 -5.01 -13.91 -8.95
CA LEU A 102 -4.82 -13.61 -7.53
C LEU A 102 -3.44 -12.98 -7.27
N LEU A 103 -2.43 -13.26 -8.10
CA LEU A 103 -1.09 -12.70 -7.95
C LEU A 103 -1.04 -11.20 -8.21
N VAL A 104 -1.91 -10.68 -9.07
CA VAL A 104 -1.99 -9.24 -9.37
C VAL A 104 -2.25 -8.42 -8.10
N ASN A 105 -3.09 -8.94 -7.19
CA ASN A 105 -3.39 -8.30 -5.90
C ASN A 105 -2.18 -8.29 -4.95
N GLN A 106 -1.23 -9.21 -5.13
CA GLN A 106 -0.04 -9.33 -4.29
C GLN A 106 1.15 -8.55 -4.85
N PHE A 107 1.17 -8.32 -6.15
CA PHE A 107 2.30 -7.68 -6.84
C PHE A 107 2.66 -6.32 -6.24
N ILE A 108 1.67 -5.51 -5.84
CA ILE A 108 1.89 -4.20 -5.19
C ILE A 108 2.76 -4.29 -3.93
N LEU A 109 2.67 -5.39 -3.17
CA LEU A 109 3.45 -5.60 -1.94
C LEU A 109 4.93 -5.86 -2.21
N SER A 110 5.25 -6.26 -3.44
CA SER A 110 6.61 -6.47 -3.92
C SER A 110 7.25 -5.17 -4.45
N LEU A 111 6.56 -4.03 -4.40
CA LEU A 111 7.05 -2.76 -4.93
C LEU A 111 7.38 -1.77 -3.82
N LYS A 112 8.32 -0.87 -4.09
CA LYS A 112 8.70 0.24 -3.23
C LYS A 112 9.20 1.43 -4.05
N ASP A 113 9.16 2.61 -3.44
CA ASP A 113 9.71 3.85 -3.99
C ASP A 113 9.23 4.09 -5.42
N THR A 114 10.12 4.34 -6.36
CA THR A 114 9.79 4.69 -7.76
C THR A 114 8.92 3.63 -8.44
N ALA A 115 9.12 2.34 -8.14
CA ALA A 115 8.31 1.27 -8.72
C ALA A 115 6.88 1.28 -8.16
N PHE A 116 6.74 1.62 -6.87
CA PHE A 116 5.43 1.77 -6.25
C PHE A 116 4.70 3.01 -6.79
N ASP A 117 5.41 4.13 -6.94
CA ASP A 117 4.87 5.37 -7.53
C ASP A 117 4.34 5.12 -8.94
N TRP A 118 5.10 4.38 -9.77
CA TRP A 118 4.65 3.97 -11.10
C TRP A 118 3.35 3.15 -11.04
N TYR A 119 3.24 2.21 -10.11
CA TYR A 119 2.06 1.33 -10.00
C TYR A 119 0.80 2.11 -9.59
N ILE A 120 0.90 3.03 -8.64
CA ILE A 120 -0.27 3.81 -8.15
C ILE A 120 -0.75 4.86 -9.16
N ASP A 121 0.07 5.21 -10.16
CA ASP A 121 -0.28 6.12 -11.24
C ASP A 121 -0.88 5.40 -12.48
N LEU A 122 -0.99 4.06 -12.44
CA LEU A 122 -1.66 3.30 -13.49
C LEU A 122 -3.15 3.67 -13.61
N GLN A 123 -3.68 3.55 -14.83
CA GLN A 123 -5.08 3.82 -15.11
C GLN A 123 -5.97 2.72 -14.48
N GLU A 124 -7.15 3.09 -14.01
CA GLU A 124 -8.15 2.13 -13.54
C GLU A 124 -8.46 1.08 -14.64
N ASN A 125 -8.55 -0.20 -14.25
CA ASN A 125 -8.79 -1.33 -15.16
C ASN A 125 -7.72 -1.50 -16.27
N SER A 126 -6.52 -0.95 -16.13
CA SER A 126 -5.42 -1.17 -17.09
C SER A 126 -4.79 -2.57 -17.01
N ILE A 127 -5.04 -3.31 -15.94
CA ILE A 127 -4.53 -4.67 -15.73
C ILE A 127 -5.70 -5.66 -15.81
N ASP A 128 -5.65 -6.55 -16.81
CA ASP A 128 -6.52 -7.72 -16.95
C ASP A 128 -5.60 -8.91 -17.21
N SER A 129 -5.56 -9.85 -16.27
CA SER A 129 -4.66 -11.02 -16.25
C SER A 129 -5.21 -12.17 -17.09
#